data_AF-A0A842VYM5-F1
#
_entry.id   AF-A0A842VYM5-F1
#
_cell.length_a   1.000
_cell.length_b   1.000
_cell.length_c   1.000
_cell.angle_alpha   90.00
_cell.angle_beta   90.00
_cell.angle_gamma   90.00
#
_symmetry.space_group_name_H-M   'P 1'
#
loop_
_entity.id
_entity.type
_entity.pdbx_description
1 polymer ?
#
loop_
_entity_poly.entity_id
_entity_poly.type
_entity_poly.pdbx_seq_one_letter_code
_entity_poly.pdbx_strand_id
1 'polypeptide(L)'
;MVLDNQTQNKTATGEKKAKLNVGVPRALYYYKFFPFWHEMLTRMGCDIVLSPPTNKKILEMGATFSSSELCVPVKLYFGHILWLLENKPNLDYIFVPRYVSLNKYHYFCPKFLALPDTVRNTVKPKIPVLEWEINAKKRANIESAIILGRKIGIEKEEAGKAYIYAINRFKQFQNLQRKGVLFHDAMHRMYPRLVKKKRKMRNKSGDEEIDKNYPITILVLGHPYNTYDPLINLNLAERLEKYHVNVIMLEQLPEETFKKRVTINRHFHNYWNMEEELLQGARHFLLDAKDEIDGVIFLISFACGPDSLIQELIMRDFKKMKIPFLDLILDEHSGESGMVTRIESFIDMIRRKKYRDLIETK
;
A
#
# COMPACT_ATOMS: atom_id res chain seq x y z
N MET A 1 -10.84 31.36 9.24
CA MET A 1 -12.01 31.59 8.37
C MET A 1 -11.96 30.58 7.22
N VAL A 2 -12.86 29.61 7.27
CA VAL A 2 -12.95 28.49 6.32
C VAL A 2 -13.76 28.99 5.12
N LEU A 3 -13.11 29.22 3.99
CA LEU A 3 -13.83 29.46 2.73
C LEU A 3 -14.17 28.11 2.10
N ASP A 4 -15.42 27.74 2.29
CA ASP A 4 -16.11 26.59 1.73
C ASP A 4 -16.35 26.84 0.24
N ASN A 5 -15.32 26.65 -0.60
CA ASN A 5 -15.46 26.77 -2.05
C ASN A 5 -15.98 25.47 -2.65
N GLN A 6 -17.31 25.30 -2.58
CA GLN A 6 -18.05 24.43 -3.48
C GLN A 6 -17.91 24.98 -4.91
N THR A 7 -16.94 24.50 -5.66
CA THR A 7 -16.86 24.74 -7.11
C THR A 7 -17.97 23.93 -7.77
N GLN A 8 -19.13 24.55 -7.93
CA GLN A 8 -20.28 23.97 -8.63
C GLN A 8 -20.08 24.14 -10.14
N ASN A 9 -19.86 23.05 -10.86
CA ASN A 9 -19.96 23.03 -12.32
C ASN A 9 -21.44 23.19 -12.71
N LYS A 10 -21.82 24.39 -13.13
CA LYS A 10 -23.13 24.66 -13.75
C LYS A 10 -22.97 24.60 -15.27
N THR A 11 -23.78 23.80 -15.92
CA THR A 11 -24.02 23.88 -17.38
C THR A 11 -24.94 25.07 -17.67
N ALA A 12 -24.94 25.54 -18.92
CA ALA A 12 -25.77 26.64 -19.40
C ALA A 12 -27.30 26.40 -19.28
N THR A 13 -27.73 25.21 -18.84
CA THR A 13 -29.15 24.80 -18.70
C THR A 13 -29.58 24.48 -17.27
N GLY A 14 -28.76 24.72 -16.24
CA GLY A 14 -29.20 24.63 -14.84
C GLY A 14 -29.48 23.22 -14.28
N GLU A 15 -29.36 22.16 -15.08
CA GLU A 15 -29.47 20.78 -14.62
C GLU A 15 -28.13 20.30 -14.00
N LYS A 16 -28.19 19.81 -12.75
CA LYS A 16 -27.03 19.16 -12.11
C LYS A 16 -26.69 17.89 -12.90
N LYS A 17 -25.53 17.85 -13.54
CA LYS A 17 -24.97 16.64 -14.17
C LYS A 17 -25.00 15.50 -13.14
N ALA A 18 -25.69 14.41 -13.44
CA ALA A 18 -25.73 13.23 -12.57
C ALA A 18 -24.29 12.74 -12.33
N LYS A 19 -23.95 12.48 -11.08
CA LYS A 19 -22.62 12.01 -10.71
C LYS A 19 -22.46 10.53 -11.06
N LEU A 20 -21.29 10.18 -11.59
CA LEU A 20 -20.94 8.80 -11.94
C LEU A 20 -20.51 8.03 -10.70
N ASN A 21 -21.13 6.89 -10.43
CA ASN A 21 -20.75 5.99 -9.34
C ASN A 21 -19.60 5.09 -9.79
N VAL A 22 -18.42 5.29 -9.18
CA VAL A 22 -17.21 4.54 -9.52
C VAL A 22 -16.80 3.64 -8.38
N GLY A 23 -16.81 2.33 -8.64
CA GLY A 23 -16.35 1.30 -7.71
C GLY A 23 -14.84 1.27 -7.62
N VAL A 24 -14.27 1.40 -6.43
CA VAL A 24 -12.82 1.30 -6.19
C VAL A 24 -12.55 0.15 -5.20
N PRO A 25 -11.83 -0.90 -5.61
CA PRO A 25 -11.52 -2.03 -4.73
C PRO A 25 -10.46 -1.64 -3.68
N ARG A 26 -10.68 -2.03 -2.41
CA ARG A 26 -9.71 -1.86 -1.31
C ARG A 26 -8.62 -2.95 -1.32
N ALA A 27 -7.89 -3.05 -2.43
CA ALA A 27 -6.81 -4.00 -2.60
C ALA A 27 -5.65 -3.41 -3.42
N LEU A 28 -4.51 -4.09 -3.42
CA LEU A 28 -3.29 -3.64 -4.08
C LEU A 28 -2.94 -2.19 -3.67
N TYR A 29 -2.60 -1.33 -4.62
CA TYR A 29 -2.21 0.04 -4.32
C TYR A 29 -3.34 0.98 -3.89
N TYR A 30 -4.53 0.48 -3.56
CA TYR A 30 -5.42 1.22 -2.68
C TYR A 30 -4.67 1.68 -1.42
N TYR A 31 -3.88 0.79 -0.83
CA TYR A 31 -3.08 1.07 0.37
C TYR A 31 -1.90 2.03 0.16
N LYS A 32 -1.75 2.59 -1.05
CA LYS A 32 -0.71 3.58 -1.37
C LYS A 32 -1.28 4.83 -2.02
N PHE A 33 -2.05 4.68 -3.09
CA PHE A 33 -2.45 5.77 -3.98
C PHE A 33 -3.91 6.17 -3.85
N PHE A 34 -4.71 5.53 -2.99
CA PHE A 34 -6.12 5.85 -2.86
C PHE A 34 -6.42 7.33 -2.54
N PRO A 35 -5.70 8.04 -1.64
CA PRO A 35 -5.93 9.47 -1.43
C PRO A 35 -5.82 10.28 -2.72
N PHE A 36 -4.85 9.94 -3.58
CA PHE A 36 -4.71 10.55 -4.89
C PHE A 36 -5.90 10.19 -5.81
N TRP A 37 -6.26 8.90 -5.92
CA TRP A 37 -7.38 8.46 -6.76
C TRP A 37 -8.70 9.11 -6.37
N HIS A 38 -8.98 9.14 -5.06
CA HIS A 38 -10.19 9.74 -4.50
C HIS A 38 -10.31 11.20 -4.93
N GLU A 39 -9.28 12.01 -4.69
CA GLU A 39 -9.33 13.44 -5.02
C GLU A 39 -9.43 13.71 -6.51
N MET A 40 -8.73 12.91 -7.33
CA MET A 40 -8.77 13.04 -8.77
C MET A 40 -10.18 12.71 -9.30
N LEU A 41 -10.74 11.56 -8.94
CA LEU A 41 -12.02 11.09 -9.46
C LEU A 41 -13.19 11.93 -8.91
N THR A 42 -13.19 12.27 -7.62
CA THR A 42 -14.26 13.10 -7.04
C THR A 42 -14.30 14.51 -7.64
N ARG A 43 -13.14 15.09 -7.94
CA ARG A 43 -13.10 16.39 -8.64
C ARG A 43 -13.48 16.30 -10.11
N MET A 44 -13.36 15.13 -10.73
CA MET A 44 -13.91 14.85 -12.06
C MET A 44 -15.42 14.52 -12.02
N GLY A 45 -16.09 14.70 -10.87
CA GLY A 45 -17.54 14.50 -10.75
C GLY A 45 -17.98 13.07 -10.45
N CYS A 46 -17.07 12.19 -10.01
CA CYS A 46 -17.39 10.82 -9.63
C CYS A 46 -17.73 10.71 -8.13
N ASP A 47 -18.77 9.94 -7.79
CA ASP A 47 -19.00 9.46 -6.44
C ASP A 47 -18.29 8.10 -6.25
N ILE A 48 -17.46 8.02 -5.22
CA ILE A 48 -16.58 6.87 -4.99
C ILE A 48 -17.26 5.86 -4.07
N VAL A 49 -17.35 4.62 -4.55
CA VAL A 49 -17.91 3.49 -3.81
C VAL A 49 -16.80 2.49 -3.53
N LEU A 50 -16.46 2.30 -2.26
CA LEU A 50 -15.44 1.33 -1.85
C LEU A 50 -16.06 -0.04 -1.56
N SER A 51 -15.37 -1.12 -1.95
CA SER A 51 -15.57 -2.45 -1.35
C SER A 51 -15.33 -2.38 0.17
N PRO A 52 -15.75 -3.31 1.04
CA PRO A 52 -15.48 -3.23 2.49
C PRO A 52 -14.00 -3.54 2.79
N PRO A 53 -13.53 -3.44 4.06
CA PRO A 53 -12.24 -4.03 4.44
C PRO A 53 -12.21 -5.52 4.08
N THR A 54 -11.03 -6.01 3.72
CA THR A 54 -10.80 -7.41 3.38
C THR A 54 -11.29 -8.35 4.49
N ASN A 55 -11.96 -9.42 4.10
CA ASN A 55 -12.49 -10.45 4.97
C ASN A 55 -12.43 -11.81 4.27
N LYS A 56 -12.67 -12.90 5.01
CA LYS A 56 -12.56 -14.28 4.49
C LYS A 56 -13.45 -14.51 3.25
N LYS A 57 -14.67 -13.99 3.24
CA LYS A 57 -15.57 -14.11 2.08
C LYS A 57 -14.97 -13.46 0.82
N ILE A 58 -14.39 -12.28 0.94
CA ILE A 58 -13.70 -11.61 -0.18
C ILE A 58 -12.49 -12.43 -0.67
N LEU A 59 -11.72 -12.98 0.26
CA LEU A 59 -10.59 -13.84 -0.09
C LEU A 59 -11.06 -15.11 -0.82
N GLU A 60 -12.08 -15.80 -0.31
CA GLU A 60 -12.68 -16.98 -0.92
C GLU A 60 -13.21 -16.67 -2.32
N MET A 61 -14.02 -15.62 -2.47
CA MET A 61 -14.52 -15.15 -3.78
C MET A 61 -13.38 -14.89 -4.76
N GLY A 62 -12.32 -14.23 -4.31
CA GLY A 62 -11.14 -13.94 -5.12
C GLY A 62 -10.39 -15.20 -5.54
N ALA A 63 -10.12 -16.08 -4.57
CA ALA A 63 -9.40 -17.33 -4.77
C ALA A 63 -10.11 -18.23 -5.79
N THR A 64 -11.43 -18.41 -5.67
CA THR A 64 -12.24 -19.23 -6.59
C THR A 64 -12.19 -18.73 -8.04
N PHE A 65 -12.07 -17.43 -8.26
CA PHE A 65 -12.05 -16.82 -9.60
C PHE A 65 -10.63 -16.61 -10.15
N SER A 66 -9.60 -17.09 -9.46
CA SER A 66 -8.21 -16.82 -9.79
C SER A 66 -7.44 -18.13 -10.02
N SER A 67 -6.35 -18.08 -10.80
CA SER A 67 -5.44 -19.22 -10.88
C SER A 67 -4.62 -19.35 -9.60
N SER A 68 -4.17 -20.58 -9.30
CA SER A 68 -3.27 -20.88 -8.17
C SER A 68 -2.02 -20.01 -8.19
N GLU A 69 -1.48 -19.73 -9.38
CA GLU A 69 -0.24 -18.98 -9.62
C GLU A 69 -0.34 -17.47 -9.35
N LEU A 70 -1.53 -16.94 -9.06
CA LEU A 70 -1.68 -15.55 -8.67
C LEU A 70 -1.31 -15.36 -7.19
N CYS A 71 -0.66 -14.23 -6.90
CA CYS A 71 -0.34 -13.90 -5.51
C CYS A 71 -1.62 -13.43 -4.80
N VAL A 72 -1.69 -13.67 -3.49
CA VAL A 72 -2.84 -13.33 -2.64
C VAL A 72 -3.38 -11.90 -2.89
N PRO A 73 -2.53 -10.85 -3.02
CA PRO A 73 -3.04 -9.49 -3.23
C PRO A 73 -3.85 -9.33 -4.53
N VAL A 74 -3.54 -10.08 -5.59
CA VAL A 74 -4.30 -10.07 -6.85
C VAL A 74 -5.59 -10.87 -6.72
N LYS A 75 -5.56 -12.02 -6.02
CA LYS A 75 -6.77 -12.79 -5.70
C LYS A 75 -7.77 -11.92 -4.94
N LEU A 76 -7.29 -11.23 -3.90
CA LEU A 76 -8.08 -10.25 -3.15
C LEU A 76 -8.63 -9.14 -4.04
N TYR A 77 -7.83 -8.62 -4.97
CA TYR A 77 -8.30 -7.61 -5.91
C TYR A 77 -9.52 -8.08 -6.71
N PHE A 78 -9.51 -9.32 -7.22
CA PHE A 78 -10.67 -9.91 -7.89
C PHE A 78 -11.86 -10.09 -6.95
N GLY A 79 -11.62 -10.59 -5.72
CA GLY A 79 -12.67 -10.73 -4.71
C GLY A 79 -13.35 -9.40 -4.37
N HIS A 80 -12.59 -8.31 -4.24
CA HIS A 80 -13.12 -6.97 -4.00
C HIS A 80 -13.94 -6.44 -5.18
N ILE A 81 -13.52 -6.72 -6.42
CA ILE A 81 -14.30 -6.35 -7.61
C ILE A 81 -15.60 -7.16 -7.67
N LEU A 82 -15.54 -8.46 -7.48
CA LEU A 82 -16.73 -9.32 -7.45
C LEU A 82 -17.73 -8.85 -6.39
N TRP A 83 -17.23 -8.54 -5.18
CA TRP A 83 -18.08 -7.97 -4.13
C TRP A 83 -18.75 -6.66 -4.56
N LEU A 84 -18.01 -5.75 -5.20
CA LEU A 84 -18.57 -4.49 -5.71
C LEU A 84 -19.67 -4.74 -6.73
N LEU A 85 -19.42 -5.61 -7.71
CA LEU A 85 -20.39 -5.94 -8.76
C LEU A 85 -21.67 -6.59 -8.21
N GLU A 86 -21.54 -7.46 -7.20
CA GLU A 86 -22.68 -8.14 -6.57
C GLU A 86 -23.49 -7.22 -5.64
N ASN A 87 -22.82 -6.33 -4.89
CA ASN A 87 -23.45 -5.60 -3.78
C ASN A 87 -23.75 -4.13 -4.10
N LYS A 88 -23.31 -3.63 -5.25
CA LYS A 88 -23.48 -2.23 -5.68
C LYS A 88 -23.99 -2.19 -7.13
N PRO A 89 -25.31 -2.43 -7.35
CA PRO A 89 -25.88 -2.50 -8.70
C PRO A 89 -25.87 -1.19 -9.47
N ASN A 90 -25.75 -0.04 -8.78
CA ASN A 90 -25.80 1.30 -9.38
C ASN A 90 -24.42 1.83 -9.79
N LEU A 91 -23.42 0.95 -9.96
CA LEU A 91 -22.09 1.36 -10.41
C LEU A 91 -22.07 1.59 -11.91
N ASP A 92 -21.56 2.74 -12.33
CA ASP A 92 -21.34 3.06 -13.74
C ASP A 92 -20.02 2.47 -14.24
N TYR A 93 -19.01 2.43 -13.36
CA TYR A 93 -17.69 1.91 -13.68
C TYR A 93 -17.03 1.17 -12.51
N ILE A 94 -16.13 0.24 -12.83
CA ILE A 94 -15.10 -0.23 -11.90
C ILE A 94 -13.77 0.45 -12.25
N PHE A 95 -13.16 1.15 -11.30
CA PHE A 95 -11.85 1.76 -11.48
C PHE A 95 -10.75 0.69 -11.38
N VAL A 96 -9.94 0.57 -12.44
CA VAL A 96 -8.79 -0.35 -12.47
C VAL A 96 -7.59 0.38 -13.06
N PRO A 97 -6.64 0.84 -12.23
CA PRO A 97 -5.47 1.54 -12.73
C PRO A 97 -4.48 0.56 -13.37
N ARG A 98 -3.88 0.97 -14.49
CA ARG A 98 -2.75 0.30 -15.12
C ARG A 98 -1.46 1.04 -14.77
N TYR A 99 -0.68 0.50 -13.84
CA TYR A 99 0.65 1.04 -13.58
C TYR A 99 1.66 0.34 -14.48
N VAL A 100 2.26 1.08 -15.40
CA VAL A 100 3.33 0.59 -16.28
C VAL A 100 4.68 1.08 -15.76
N SER A 101 4.83 2.38 -15.55
CA SER A 101 6.06 3.00 -15.04
C SER A 101 5.78 4.34 -14.37
N LEU A 102 6.46 4.61 -13.26
CA LEU A 102 6.45 5.93 -12.60
C LEU A 102 7.62 6.83 -13.01
N ASN A 103 8.66 6.25 -13.61
CA ASN A 103 9.82 6.98 -14.13
C ASN A 103 10.37 6.29 -15.38
N LYS A 104 11.36 6.90 -16.01
CA LYS A 104 11.94 6.40 -17.27
C LYS A 104 12.75 5.11 -17.11
N TYR A 105 13.08 4.69 -15.89
CA TYR A 105 14.00 3.57 -15.65
C TYR A 105 13.26 2.28 -15.38
N HIS A 106 12.29 2.31 -14.49
CA HIS A 106 11.67 1.09 -13.95
C HIS A 106 10.30 0.82 -14.56
N TYR A 107 9.81 -0.41 -14.37
CA TYR A 107 8.45 -0.83 -14.65
C TYR A 107 7.76 -1.33 -13.38
N PHE A 108 6.45 -1.52 -13.41
CA PHE A 108 5.76 -2.24 -12.36
C PHE A 108 5.84 -3.76 -12.58
N CYS A 109 5.46 -4.54 -11.56
CA CYS A 109 5.27 -5.98 -11.71
C CYS A 109 4.26 -6.28 -12.85
N PRO A 110 4.49 -7.32 -13.69
CA PRO A 110 3.60 -7.67 -14.80
C PRO A 110 2.11 -7.80 -14.43
N LYS A 111 1.81 -8.20 -13.18
CA LYS A 111 0.43 -8.30 -12.67
C LYS A 111 -0.28 -6.93 -12.63
N PHE A 112 0.44 -5.83 -12.42
CA PHE A 112 -0.11 -4.47 -12.53
C PHE A 112 -0.22 -3.99 -13.98
N LEU A 113 0.72 -4.38 -14.84
CA LEU A 113 0.70 -4.03 -16.27
C LEU A 113 -0.53 -4.63 -16.95
N ALA A 114 -0.87 -5.88 -16.62
CA ALA A 114 -2.01 -6.61 -17.19
C ALA A 114 -3.29 -6.51 -16.34
N LEU A 115 -3.29 -5.73 -15.26
CA LEU A 115 -4.41 -5.71 -14.29
C LEU A 115 -5.77 -5.39 -14.92
N PRO A 116 -5.90 -4.37 -15.79
CA PRO A 116 -7.19 -4.09 -16.41
C PRO A 116 -7.63 -5.22 -17.37
N ASP A 117 -6.70 -5.83 -18.10
CA ASP A 117 -7.01 -6.89 -19.07
C ASP A 117 -7.43 -8.18 -18.36
N THR A 118 -6.73 -8.54 -17.28
CA THR A 118 -7.09 -9.69 -16.45
C THR A 118 -8.44 -9.50 -15.80
N VAL A 119 -8.77 -8.31 -15.28
CA VAL A 119 -10.13 -8.03 -14.77
C VAL A 119 -11.19 -8.23 -15.85
N ARG A 120 -10.99 -7.71 -17.08
CA ARG A 120 -11.96 -7.86 -18.17
C ARG A 120 -12.18 -9.31 -18.58
N ASN A 121 -11.13 -10.12 -18.59
CA ASN A 121 -11.20 -11.48 -19.11
C ASN A 121 -11.50 -12.55 -18.05
N THR A 122 -11.10 -12.31 -16.81
CA THR A 122 -11.31 -13.23 -15.68
C THR A 122 -12.62 -12.92 -14.95
N VAL A 123 -12.83 -11.66 -14.55
CA VAL A 123 -14.05 -11.26 -13.81
C VAL A 123 -15.22 -10.98 -14.75
N LYS A 124 -14.94 -10.53 -15.98
CA LYS A 124 -15.96 -10.20 -17.00
C LYS A 124 -17.09 -9.29 -16.45
N PRO A 125 -16.75 -8.11 -15.90
CA PRO A 125 -17.75 -7.20 -15.36
C PRO A 125 -18.75 -6.79 -16.44
N LYS A 126 -20.04 -6.72 -16.07
CA LYS A 126 -21.11 -6.22 -16.95
C LYS A 126 -21.07 -4.71 -17.18
N ILE A 127 -20.29 -4.00 -16.35
CA ILE A 127 -20.08 -2.55 -16.42
C ILE A 127 -18.65 -2.26 -16.91
N PRO A 128 -18.43 -1.12 -17.58
CA PRO A 128 -17.13 -0.78 -18.13
C PRO A 128 -16.06 -0.63 -17.05
N VAL A 129 -14.85 -1.06 -17.38
CA VAL A 129 -13.66 -0.79 -16.57
C VAL A 129 -13.12 0.61 -16.89
N LEU A 130 -13.15 1.49 -15.88
CA LEU A 130 -12.55 2.81 -15.93
C LEU A 130 -11.05 2.71 -15.71
N GLU A 131 -10.33 2.54 -16.81
CA GLU A 131 -8.89 2.38 -16.82
C GLU A 131 -8.14 3.71 -16.89
N TRP A 132 -7.24 3.90 -15.93
CA TRP A 132 -6.24 4.97 -15.91
C TRP A 132 -4.85 4.38 -16.06
N GLU A 133 -4.17 4.68 -17.18
CA GLU A 133 -2.81 4.20 -17.45
C GLU A 133 -1.76 5.20 -16.97
N ILE A 134 -0.84 4.75 -16.12
CA ILE A 134 0.33 5.51 -15.67
C ILE A 134 1.55 4.93 -16.35
N ASN A 135 2.09 5.68 -17.32
CA ASN A 135 3.25 5.28 -18.09
C ASN A 135 4.17 6.48 -18.37
N ALA A 136 5.02 6.79 -17.39
CA ALA A 136 5.98 7.90 -17.45
C ALA A 136 7.01 7.76 -18.58
N LYS A 137 7.21 6.54 -19.11
CA LYS A 137 8.05 6.30 -20.29
C LYS A 137 7.38 6.76 -21.59
N LYS A 138 6.04 6.81 -21.65
CA LYS A 138 5.26 7.17 -22.84
C LYS A 138 4.72 8.59 -22.82
N ARG A 139 4.29 9.08 -21.64
CA ARG A 139 3.65 10.40 -21.49
C ARG A 139 3.73 10.93 -20.07
N ALA A 140 3.45 12.21 -19.91
CA ALA A 140 3.29 12.80 -18.59
C ALA A 140 2.01 12.29 -17.90
N ASN A 141 2.06 12.08 -16.59
CA ASN A 141 0.92 11.56 -15.82
C ASN A 141 -0.33 12.46 -15.88
N ILE A 142 -0.14 13.78 -16.04
CA ILE A 142 -1.26 14.73 -16.23
C ILE A 142 -2.02 14.47 -17.54
N GLU A 143 -1.31 14.06 -18.60
CA GLU A 143 -1.93 13.70 -19.88
C GLU A 143 -2.78 12.44 -19.72
N SER A 144 -2.31 11.45 -18.95
CA SER A 144 -3.10 10.28 -18.60
C SER A 144 -4.38 10.63 -17.83
N ALA A 145 -4.32 11.62 -16.93
CA ALA A 145 -5.51 12.09 -16.21
C ALA A 145 -6.50 12.82 -17.13
N ILE A 146 -6.02 13.58 -18.12
CA ILE A 146 -6.86 14.20 -19.16
C ILE A 146 -7.55 13.13 -20.01
N ILE A 147 -6.83 12.06 -20.38
CA ILE A 147 -7.40 10.94 -21.14
C ILE A 147 -8.49 10.23 -20.32
N LEU A 148 -8.24 10.01 -19.02
CA LEU A 148 -9.24 9.48 -18.11
C LEU A 148 -10.48 10.38 -18.05
N GLY A 149 -10.29 11.69 -17.83
CA GLY A 149 -11.37 12.68 -17.79
C GLY A 149 -12.21 12.67 -19.07
N ARG A 150 -11.58 12.58 -20.24
CA ARG A 150 -12.31 12.47 -21.52
C ARG A 150 -13.22 11.24 -21.57
N LYS A 151 -12.79 10.08 -21.03
CA LYS A 151 -13.61 8.86 -21.00
C LYS A 151 -14.90 9.01 -20.19
N ILE A 152 -14.92 9.94 -19.23
CA ILE A 152 -16.07 10.24 -18.37
C ILE A 152 -16.70 11.61 -18.71
N GLY A 153 -16.39 12.17 -19.88
CA GLY A 153 -16.98 13.41 -20.38
C GLY A 153 -16.58 14.66 -19.59
N ILE A 154 -15.34 14.73 -19.14
CA ILE A 154 -14.74 15.89 -18.45
C ILE A 154 -13.75 16.60 -19.37
N GLU A 155 -13.81 17.93 -19.37
CA GLU A 155 -12.97 18.79 -20.19
C GLU A 155 -11.50 18.72 -19.77
N LYS A 156 -10.61 18.97 -20.74
CA LYS A 156 -9.15 18.87 -20.54
C LYS A 156 -8.66 19.71 -19.37
N GLU A 157 -9.11 20.96 -19.29
CA GLU A 157 -8.66 21.89 -18.24
C GLU A 157 -9.13 21.44 -16.85
N GLU A 158 -10.37 20.98 -16.74
CA GLU A 158 -10.94 20.49 -15.50
C GLU A 158 -10.23 19.20 -15.02
N ALA A 159 -10.00 18.25 -15.92
CA ALA A 159 -9.24 17.05 -15.63
C ALA A 159 -7.81 17.35 -15.16
N GLY A 160 -7.15 18.33 -15.80
CA GLY A 160 -5.83 18.81 -15.39
C GLY A 160 -5.84 19.45 -13.99
N LYS A 161 -6.83 20.30 -13.69
CA LYS A 161 -7.00 20.91 -12.35
C LYS A 161 -7.25 19.84 -11.27
N ALA A 162 -8.09 18.84 -11.58
CA ALA A 162 -8.36 17.72 -10.68
C ALA A 162 -7.07 16.94 -10.35
N TYR A 163 -6.24 16.66 -11.36
CA TYR A 163 -4.95 15.99 -11.19
C TYR A 163 -3.97 16.77 -10.30
N ILE A 164 -3.79 18.08 -10.55
CA ILE A 164 -2.88 18.93 -9.76
C ILE A 164 -3.33 18.98 -8.30
N TYR A 165 -4.64 19.14 -8.07
CA TYR A 165 -5.18 19.14 -6.72
C TYR A 165 -4.94 17.79 -6.02
N ALA A 166 -5.15 16.68 -6.74
CA ALA A 166 -4.92 15.34 -6.21
C ALA A 166 -3.45 15.13 -5.81
N ILE A 167 -2.47 15.63 -6.58
CA ILE A 167 -1.05 15.61 -6.19
C ILE A 167 -0.85 16.33 -4.85
N ASN A 168 -1.39 17.55 -4.72
CA ASN A 168 -1.16 18.37 -3.53
C ASN A 168 -1.78 17.72 -2.29
N ARG A 169 -2.96 17.12 -2.42
CA ARG A 169 -3.57 16.34 -1.34
C ARG A 169 -2.79 15.08 -1.02
N PHE A 170 -2.26 14.39 -2.03
CA PHE A 170 -1.44 13.21 -1.82
C PHE A 170 -0.14 13.54 -1.08
N LYS A 171 0.50 14.68 -1.37
CA LYS A 171 1.65 15.17 -0.59
C LYS A 171 1.31 15.42 0.88
N GLN A 172 0.12 15.96 1.17
CA GLN A 172 -0.34 16.14 2.55
C GLN A 172 -0.50 14.79 3.26
N PHE A 173 -1.04 13.78 2.57
CA PHE A 173 -1.14 12.42 3.08
C PHE A 173 0.24 11.81 3.38
N GLN A 174 1.17 11.90 2.42
CA GLN A 174 2.54 11.40 2.60
C GLN A 174 3.26 12.11 3.76
N ASN A 175 3.02 13.41 3.94
CA ASN A 175 3.58 14.15 5.07
C ASN A 175 3.02 13.71 6.43
N LEU A 176 1.78 13.19 6.50
CA LEU A 176 1.29 12.55 7.71
C LEU A 176 2.03 11.24 7.97
N GLN A 177 2.24 10.43 6.93
CA GLN A 177 2.98 9.17 7.05
C GLN A 177 4.41 9.41 7.52
N ARG A 178 5.13 10.37 6.94
CA ARG A 178 6.49 10.78 7.38
C ARG A 178 6.57 11.30 8.81
N LYS A 179 5.44 11.69 9.41
CA LYS A 179 5.34 12.05 10.84
C LYS A 179 5.00 10.84 11.73
N GLY A 180 5.13 9.62 11.22
CA GLY A 180 4.86 8.38 11.93
C GLY A 180 3.40 7.93 11.93
N VAL A 181 2.51 8.58 11.16
CA VAL A 181 1.08 8.21 11.13
C VAL A 181 0.85 7.06 10.16
N LEU A 182 0.39 5.91 10.65
CA LEU A 182 0.09 4.74 9.81
C LEU A 182 -1.04 5.04 8.79
N PHE A 183 -1.06 4.27 7.68
CA PHE A 183 -2.00 4.46 6.58
C PHE A 183 -3.46 4.64 7.03
N HIS A 184 -3.99 3.72 7.84
CA HIS A 184 -5.39 3.75 8.27
C HIS A 184 -5.74 4.99 9.11
N ASP A 185 -4.81 5.41 9.98
CA ASP A 185 -4.98 6.61 10.80
C ASP A 185 -4.87 7.89 9.96
N ALA A 186 -3.94 7.94 9.01
CA ALA A 186 -3.82 9.06 8.07
C ALA A 186 -5.09 9.17 7.20
N MET A 187 -5.60 8.04 6.71
CA MET A 187 -6.86 7.95 5.99
C MET A 187 -8.04 8.42 6.83
N HIS A 188 -8.14 8.01 8.10
CA HIS A 188 -9.21 8.46 8.99
C HIS A 188 -9.14 9.97 9.27
N ARG A 189 -7.93 10.52 9.46
CA ARG A 189 -7.73 11.97 9.69
C ARG A 189 -8.16 12.81 8.49
N MET A 190 -7.85 12.37 7.27
CA MET A 190 -8.18 13.11 6.04
C MET A 190 -9.60 12.83 5.54
N TYR A 191 -10.09 11.60 5.70
CA TYR A 191 -11.34 11.10 5.13
C TYR A 191 -12.18 10.33 6.18
N PRO A 192 -12.61 10.98 7.28
CA PRO A 192 -13.28 10.31 8.40
C PRO A 192 -14.59 9.64 8.02
N ARG A 193 -15.24 10.08 6.94
CA ARG A 193 -16.48 9.48 6.41
C ARG A 193 -16.24 8.18 5.64
N LEU A 194 -15.05 8.00 5.05
CA LEU A 194 -14.69 6.81 4.26
C LEU A 194 -14.06 5.71 5.12
N VAL A 195 -13.26 6.11 6.10
CA VAL A 195 -12.54 5.19 6.98
C VAL A 195 -12.93 5.50 8.42
N LYS A 196 -13.59 4.54 9.08
CA LYS A 196 -13.92 4.65 10.51
C LYS A 196 -12.66 4.49 11.35
N LYS A 197 -12.58 5.22 12.47
CA LYS A 197 -11.51 5.05 13.44
C LYS A 197 -11.51 3.60 13.95
N LYS A 198 -10.38 2.90 13.84
CA LYS A 198 -10.19 1.61 14.52
C LYS A 198 -10.22 1.81 16.04
N ARG A 199 -10.87 0.89 16.78
CA ARG A 199 -10.72 0.83 18.25
C ARG A 199 -9.30 0.39 18.55
N LYS A 200 -8.55 1.17 19.35
CA LYS A 200 -7.28 0.71 19.91
C LYS A 200 -7.52 -0.52 20.77
N MET A 201 -6.66 -1.54 20.64
CA MET A 201 -6.66 -2.65 21.59
C MET A 201 -6.29 -2.12 22.97
N ARG A 202 -7.13 -2.39 23.98
CA ARG A 202 -6.94 -1.87 25.35
C ARG A 202 -5.97 -2.71 26.18
N ASN A 203 -5.69 -3.94 25.78
CA ASN A 203 -4.85 -4.86 26.56
C ASN A 203 -3.49 -4.96 25.90
N LYS A 204 -2.50 -4.24 26.45
CA LYS A 204 -1.09 -4.47 26.14
C LYS A 204 -0.66 -5.82 26.73
N SER A 205 0.30 -6.48 26.09
CA SER A 205 0.86 -7.74 26.59
C SER A 205 2.37 -7.67 26.54
N GLY A 206 3.01 -8.26 27.55
CA GLY A 206 4.42 -8.04 27.82
C GLY A 206 4.61 -7.56 29.25
N ASP A 207 5.86 -7.59 29.69
CA ASP A 207 6.25 -7.04 30.98
C ASP A 207 6.55 -5.55 30.79
N GLU A 208 5.65 -4.69 31.26
CA GLU A 208 5.75 -3.23 31.05
C GLU A 208 7.07 -2.64 31.57
N GLU A 209 7.70 -3.27 32.56
CA GLU A 209 8.96 -2.81 33.13
C GLU A 209 10.13 -3.11 32.21
N ILE A 210 10.19 -4.33 31.67
CA ILE A 210 11.18 -4.74 30.65
C ILE A 210 10.99 -3.90 29.38
N ASP A 211 9.75 -3.70 28.96
CA ASP A 211 9.44 -3.00 27.70
C ASP A 211 9.77 -1.51 27.74
N LYS A 212 9.65 -0.87 28.91
CA LYS A 212 10.10 0.52 29.11
C LYS A 212 11.61 0.64 29.20
N ASN A 213 12.27 -0.35 29.82
CA ASN A 213 13.72 -0.33 30.04
C ASN A 213 14.50 -0.75 28.78
N TYR A 214 13.88 -1.51 27.86
CA TYR A 214 14.52 -2.07 26.68
C TYR A 214 13.65 -1.92 25.41
N PRO A 215 13.39 -0.68 24.94
CA PRO A 215 12.56 -0.46 23.77
C PRO A 215 13.19 -1.10 22.54
N ILE A 216 12.38 -1.80 21.74
CA ILE A 216 12.79 -2.37 20.45
C ILE A 216 12.16 -1.55 19.32
N THR A 217 12.95 -1.25 18.30
CA THR A 217 12.48 -0.68 17.04
C THR A 217 12.61 -1.69 15.91
N ILE A 218 11.50 -2.01 15.22
CA ILE A 218 11.47 -2.91 14.07
C ILE A 218 11.10 -2.14 12.80
N LEU A 219 11.93 -2.30 11.76
CA LEU A 219 11.57 -1.91 10.41
C LEU A 219 10.66 -2.96 9.79
N VAL A 220 9.50 -2.54 9.31
CA VAL A 220 8.60 -3.39 8.52
C VAL A 220 8.77 -3.06 7.04
N LEU A 221 9.35 -4.00 6.31
CA LEU A 221 9.44 -3.97 4.86
C LEU A 221 8.29 -4.78 4.25
N GLY A 222 7.88 -4.38 3.05
CA GLY A 222 6.79 -5.00 2.33
C GLY A 222 6.03 -3.99 1.50
N HIS A 223 5.34 -4.48 0.49
CA HIS A 223 4.44 -3.61 -0.27
C HIS A 223 3.26 -3.16 0.59
N PRO A 224 2.69 -1.95 0.37
CA PRO A 224 1.57 -1.43 1.15
C PRO A 224 0.35 -2.36 1.24
N TYR A 225 0.12 -3.15 0.19
CA TYR A 225 -0.96 -4.13 0.17
C TYR A 225 -0.69 -5.35 1.05
N ASN A 226 0.56 -5.62 1.42
CA ASN A 226 0.92 -6.59 2.44
C ASN A 226 0.96 -5.92 3.81
N THR A 227 1.54 -4.73 3.94
CA THR A 227 1.80 -4.09 5.24
C THR A 227 0.57 -3.43 5.87
N TYR A 228 -0.48 -3.12 5.09
CA TYR A 228 -1.68 -2.46 5.61
C TYR A 228 -3.00 -3.22 5.40
N ASP A 229 -3.02 -4.32 4.63
CA ASP A 229 -4.23 -5.14 4.56
C ASP A 229 -4.38 -6.00 5.82
N PRO A 230 -5.42 -5.78 6.65
CA PRO A 230 -5.52 -6.37 7.98
C PRO A 230 -5.74 -7.89 7.97
N LEU A 231 -6.29 -8.46 6.88
CA LEU A 231 -6.46 -9.90 6.77
C LEU A 231 -5.12 -10.58 6.44
N ILE A 232 -4.36 -10.00 5.51
CA ILE A 232 -3.13 -10.62 5.00
C ILE A 232 -2.03 -10.61 6.07
N ASN A 233 -1.77 -9.46 6.70
CA ASN A 233 -0.70 -9.35 7.71
C ASN A 233 -1.16 -9.65 9.13
N LEU A 234 -2.42 -10.06 9.32
CA LEU A 234 -3.00 -10.36 10.62
C LEU A 234 -2.93 -9.19 11.62
N ASN A 235 -3.03 -7.95 11.13
CA ASN A 235 -2.85 -6.70 11.90
C ASN A 235 -1.45 -6.62 12.57
N LEU A 236 -0.40 -6.87 11.78
CA LEU A 236 0.98 -6.92 12.27
C LEU A 236 1.38 -5.69 13.09
N ALA A 237 1.11 -4.48 12.59
CA ALA A 237 1.49 -3.25 13.27
C ALA A 237 0.87 -3.16 14.67
N GLU A 238 -0.43 -3.44 14.79
CA GLU A 238 -1.13 -3.44 16.07
C GLU A 238 -0.62 -4.53 17.02
N ARG A 239 -0.18 -5.68 16.49
CA ARG A 239 0.44 -6.74 17.30
C ARG A 239 1.82 -6.33 17.81
N LEU A 240 2.65 -5.73 16.97
CA LEU A 240 3.96 -5.20 17.38
C LEU A 240 3.79 -4.12 18.45
N GLU A 241 2.84 -3.20 18.28
CA GLU A 241 2.50 -2.19 19.30
C GLU A 241 2.03 -2.82 20.61
N LYS A 242 1.26 -3.92 20.55
CA LYS A 242 0.80 -4.66 21.73
C LYS A 242 1.98 -5.20 22.53
N TYR A 243 3.05 -5.59 21.85
CA TYR A 243 4.34 -5.99 22.42
C TYR A 243 5.28 -4.81 22.63
N HIS A 244 4.81 -3.56 22.70
CA HIS A 244 5.65 -2.38 22.97
C HIS A 244 6.82 -2.18 21.99
N VAL A 245 6.71 -2.70 20.77
CA VAL A 245 7.68 -2.50 19.71
C VAL A 245 7.36 -1.21 18.96
N ASN A 246 8.37 -0.36 18.76
CA ASN A 246 8.28 0.78 17.87
C ASN A 246 8.37 0.28 16.43
N VAL A 247 7.36 0.61 15.62
CA VAL A 247 7.30 0.13 14.23
C VAL A 247 7.63 1.27 13.28
N ILE A 248 8.66 1.07 12.45
CA ILE A 248 8.97 1.96 11.34
C ILE A 248 8.45 1.32 10.05
N MET A 249 7.58 2.04 9.34
CA MET A 249 7.09 1.65 8.01
C MET A 249 7.89 2.36 6.93
N LEU A 250 7.97 1.76 5.75
CA LEU A 250 8.68 2.34 4.60
C LEU A 250 8.19 3.75 4.24
N GLU A 251 6.88 4.02 4.29
CA GLU A 251 6.32 5.33 3.94
C GLU A 251 6.66 6.45 4.93
N GLN A 252 7.22 6.10 6.09
CA GLN A 252 7.64 7.07 7.09
C GLN A 252 9.02 7.66 6.78
N LEU A 253 9.78 7.05 5.87
CA LEU A 253 11.13 7.50 5.54
C LEU A 253 11.13 8.85 4.80
N PRO A 254 12.21 9.63 4.93
CA PRO A 254 12.37 10.89 4.21
C PRO A 254 12.21 10.73 2.69
N GLU A 255 11.68 11.76 2.04
CA GLU A 255 11.50 11.73 0.58
C GLU A 255 12.82 11.54 -0.18
N GLU A 256 13.92 12.09 0.34
CA GLU A 256 15.24 11.98 -0.26
C GLU A 256 15.73 10.53 -0.36
N THR A 257 15.30 9.65 0.55
CA THR A 257 15.63 8.22 0.54
C THR A 257 15.24 7.58 -0.79
N PHE A 258 14.12 8.02 -1.38
CA PHE A 258 13.57 7.41 -2.59
C PHE A 258 14.08 8.04 -3.89
N LYS A 259 14.92 9.09 -3.83
CA LYS A 259 15.44 9.76 -5.03
C LYS A 259 16.70 9.10 -5.59
N LYS A 260 17.49 8.44 -4.73
CA LYS A 260 18.74 7.81 -5.14
C LYS A 260 18.51 6.35 -5.51
N ARG A 261 18.85 5.98 -6.74
CA ARG A 261 18.75 4.58 -7.17
C ARG A 261 19.75 3.69 -6.46
N VAL A 262 19.36 2.44 -6.19
CA VAL A 262 20.23 1.43 -5.62
C VAL A 262 21.00 0.74 -6.73
N THR A 263 22.33 0.85 -6.67
CA THR A 263 23.23 0.09 -7.53
C THR A 263 23.49 -1.26 -6.87
N ILE A 264 22.93 -2.33 -7.44
CA ILE A 264 23.15 -3.71 -6.94
C ILE A 264 24.54 -4.18 -7.37
N ASN A 265 24.86 -4.10 -8.67
CA ASN A 265 26.22 -4.25 -9.18
C ASN A 265 26.39 -3.50 -10.51
N ARG A 266 27.55 -3.64 -11.19
CA ARG A 266 27.86 -2.95 -12.45
C ARG A 266 26.94 -3.31 -13.63
N HIS A 267 26.34 -4.49 -13.63
CA HIS A 267 25.53 -5.04 -14.72
C HIS A 267 24.06 -5.23 -14.36
N PHE A 268 23.73 -5.25 -13.07
CA PHE A 268 22.40 -5.50 -12.57
C PHE A 268 21.86 -4.24 -11.90
N HIS A 269 20.90 -3.64 -12.58
CA HIS A 269 20.02 -2.62 -12.03
C HIS A 269 18.66 -3.24 -11.81
N ASN A 270 18.04 -2.89 -10.69
CA ASN A 270 16.70 -3.33 -10.43
C ASN A 270 15.75 -2.80 -11.52
N TYR A 271 14.86 -3.67 -11.98
CA TYR A 271 13.93 -3.38 -13.07
C TYR A 271 12.61 -2.81 -12.54
N TRP A 272 12.22 -3.16 -11.31
CA TRP A 272 10.88 -2.90 -10.82
C TRP A 272 10.80 -1.73 -9.85
N ASN A 273 9.84 -0.84 -10.10
CA ASN A 273 9.67 0.43 -9.41
C ASN A 273 9.49 0.30 -7.89
N MET A 274 8.82 -0.76 -7.45
CA MET A 274 8.34 -0.90 -6.08
C MET A 274 9.37 -1.64 -5.22
N GLU A 275 10.04 -2.60 -5.85
CA GLU A 275 11.21 -3.28 -5.35
C GLU A 275 12.39 -2.30 -5.20
N GLU A 276 12.45 -1.26 -6.04
CA GLU A 276 13.43 -0.18 -5.89
C GLU A 276 13.21 0.57 -4.57
N GLU A 277 11.95 0.89 -4.23
CA GLU A 277 11.63 1.56 -2.98
C GLU A 277 12.01 0.69 -1.76
N LEU A 278 11.79 -0.62 -1.83
CA LEU A 278 12.18 -1.56 -0.77
C LEU A 278 13.70 -1.62 -0.61
N LEU A 279 14.45 -1.67 -1.72
CA LEU A 279 15.91 -1.63 -1.71
C LEU A 279 16.43 -0.27 -1.17
N GLN A 280 15.81 0.83 -1.56
CA GLN A 280 16.15 2.18 -1.07
C GLN A 280 15.95 2.31 0.43
N GLY A 281 14.79 1.83 0.94
CA GLY A 281 14.51 1.81 2.36
C GLY A 281 15.47 0.93 3.15
N ALA A 282 15.75 -0.29 2.67
CA ALA A 282 16.76 -1.15 3.28
C ALA A 282 18.14 -0.48 3.31
N ARG A 283 18.56 0.13 2.19
CA ARG A 283 19.85 0.80 2.06
C ARG A 283 20.00 1.98 3.03
N HIS A 284 18.94 2.75 3.27
CA HIS A 284 18.95 3.85 4.24
C HIS A 284 19.37 3.37 5.63
N PHE A 285 18.77 2.30 6.13
CA PHE A 285 19.16 1.74 7.43
C PHE A 285 20.54 1.06 7.39
N LEU A 286 20.91 0.42 6.29
CA LEU A 286 22.23 -0.22 6.18
C LEU A 286 23.39 0.77 6.21
N LEU A 287 23.20 1.99 5.70
CA LEU A 287 24.28 2.98 5.51
C LEU A 287 24.19 4.18 6.45
N ASP A 288 23.00 4.71 6.68
CA ASP A 288 22.82 6.03 7.28
C ASP A 288 22.20 5.95 8.69
N ALA A 289 21.37 4.93 8.95
CA ALA A 289 20.51 4.85 10.13
C ALA A 289 20.54 3.48 10.83
N LYS A 290 21.69 2.79 10.79
CA LYS A 290 21.82 1.40 11.27
C LYS A 290 21.36 1.21 12.72
N ASP A 291 21.72 2.16 13.58
CA ASP A 291 21.48 2.07 15.01
C ASP A 291 20.06 2.54 15.40
N GLU A 292 19.23 2.93 14.43
CA GLU A 292 17.83 3.31 14.66
C GLU A 292 16.88 2.10 14.68
N ILE A 293 17.35 0.91 14.27
CA ILE A 293 16.57 -0.33 14.21
C ILE A 293 17.28 -1.49 14.92
N ASP A 294 16.49 -2.32 15.60
CA ASP A 294 16.96 -3.52 16.27
C ASP A 294 16.68 -4.80 15.44
N GLY A 295 15.83 -4.70 14.42
CA GLY A 295 15.52 -5.82 13.52
C GLY A 295 14.61 -5.41 12.37
N VAL A 296 14.45 -6.33 11.42
CA VAL A 296 13.62 -6.14 10.23
C VAL A 296 12.64 -7.30 10.08
N ILE A 297 11.38 -6.99 9.80
CA ILE A 297 10.36 -7.95 9.36
C ILE A 297 10.01 -7.61 7.92
N PHE A 298 10.18 -8.56 6.99
CA PHE A 298 9.82 -8.39 5.58
C PHE A 298 8.60 -9.24 5.24
N LEU A 299 7.51 -8.59 4.84
CA LEU A 299 6.25 -9.19 4.40
C LEU A 299 6.22 -9.37 2.88
N ILE A 300 6.17 -10.61 2.43
CA ILE A 300 6.19 -10.98 1.01
C ILE A 300 5.01 -11.89 0.71
N SER A 301 4.35 -11.70 -0.43
CA SER A 301 3.31 -12.63 -0.87
C SER A 301 3.91 -13.83 -1.59
N PHE A 302 3.37 -15.03 -1.33
CA PHE A 302 3.62 -16.19 -2.16
C PHE A 302 3.27 -15.88 -3.63
N ALA A 303 4.01 -16.49 -4.56
CA ALA A 303 3.95 -16.21 -6.00
C ALA A 303 4.21 -14.72 -6.39
N CYS A 304 5.03 -14.00 -5.60
CA CYS A 304 5.59 -12.71 -5.98
C CYS A 304 7.02 -12.85 -6.51
N GLY A 305 7.17 -12.87 -7.84
CA GLY A 305 8.46 -13.04 -8.50
C GLY A 305 9.47 -11.89 -8.28
N PRO A 306 9.08 -10.60 -8.39
CA PRO A 306 10.00 -9.50 -8.11
C PRO A 306 10.53 -9.52 -6.67
N ASP A 307 9.65 -9.77 -5.69
CA ASP A 307 10.03 -9.82 -4.26
C ASP A 307 11.00 -10.95 -3.96
N SER A 308 10.80 -12.15 -4.54
CA SER A 308 11.70 -13.28 -4.26
C SER A 308 13.15 -13.02 -4.69
N LEU A 309 13.36 -12.16 -5.69
CA LEU A 309 14.69 -11.74 -6.11
C LEU A 309 15.31 -10.72 -5.14
N ILE A 310 14.56 -9.68 -4.76
CA ILE A 310 15.10 -8.62 -3.90
C ILE A 310 15.21 -9.03 -2.43
N GLN A 311 14.36 -9.96 -1.97
CA GLN A 311 14.40 -10.50 -0.62
C GLN A 311 15.77 -11.07 -0.28
N GLU A 312 16.32 -11.91 -1.15
CA GLU A 312 17.63 -12.50 -0.93
C GLU A 312 18.74 -11.45 -0.85
N LEU A 313 18.67 -10.39 -1.65
CA LEU A 313 19.63 -9.29 -1.60
C LEU A 313 19.54 -8.56 -0.26
N ILE A 314 18.34 -8.15 0.13
CA ILE A 314 18.09 -7.40 1.36
C ILE A 314 18.46 -8.23 2.59
N MET A 315 18.03 -9.50 2.65
CA MET A 315 18.34 -10.42 3.75
C MET A 315 19.85 -10.58 3.93
N ARG A 316 20.58 -10.82 2.82
CA ARG A 316 22.05 -11.01 2.87
C ARG A 316 22.77 -9.77 3.37
N ASP A 317 22.32 -8.59 2.97
CA ASP A 317 22.94 -7.34 3.40
C ASP A 317 22.69 -7.05 4.88
N PHE A 318 21.46 -7.25 5.38
CA PHE A 318 21.18 -7.14 6.82
C PHE A 318 21.93 -8.18 7.66
N LYS A 319 22.02 -9.42 7.16
CA LYS A 319 22.79 -10.50 7.83
C LYS A 319 24.27 -10.15 7.94
N LYS A 320 24.89 -9.57 6.89
CA LYS A 320 26.27 -9.07 6.93
C LYS A 320 26.44 -7.99 8.01
N MET A 321 25.45 -7.12 8.16
CA MET A 321 25.46 -6.06 9.17
C MET A 321 25.08 -6.55 10.58
N LYS A 322 24.81 -7.86 10.74
CA LYS A 322 24.39 -8.53 11.98
C LYS A 322 23.08 -7.98 12.55
N ILE A 323 22.21 -7.46 11.70
CA ILE A 323 20.86 -7.03 12.06
C ILE A 323 19.91 -8.23 11.90
N PRO A 324 19.16 -8.60 12.95
CA PRO A 324 18.13 -9.64 12.87
C PRO A 324 17.11 -9.39 11.77
N PHE A 325 16.77 -10.44 11.02
CA PHE A 325 15.90 -10.35 9.85
C PHE A 325 14.91 -11.51 9.86
N LEU A 326 13.62 -11.21 9.69
CA LEU A 326 12.53 -12.19 9.63
C LEU A 326 11.73 -12.01 8.34
N ASP A 327 11.72 -13.05 7.52
CA ASP A 327 10.85 -13.14 6.35
C ASP A 327 9.52 -13.81 6.68
N LEU A 328 8.43 -13.11 6.39
CA LEU A 328 7.07 -13.63 6.50
C LEU A 328 6.47 -13.75 5.10
N ILE A 329 6.41 -14.98 4.62
CA ILE A 329 5.71 -15.33 3.37
C ILE A 329 4.23 -15.47 3.67
N LEU A 330 3.43 -14.70 2.95
CA LEU A 330 1.99 -14.54 3.10
C LEU A 330 1.28 -15.32 2.00
N ASP A 331 0.39 -16.21 2.40
CA ASP A 331 -0.38 -17.06 1.51
C ASP A 331 -1.85 -17.14 1.96
N GLU A 332 -2.77 -17.47 1.06
CA GLU A 332 -4.21 -17.59 1.35
C GLU A 332 -4.52 -18.69 2.39
N HIS A 333 -3.62 -19.67 2.51
CA HIS A 333 -3.69 -20.78 3.46
C HIS A 333 -2.84 -20.56 4.72
N SER A 334 -2.15 -19.41 4.83
CA SER A 334 -1.24 -19.16 5.95
C SER A 334 -2.01 -19.20 7.28
N GLY A 335 -1.65 -20.16 8.13
CA GLY A 335 -2.22 -20.32 9.46
C GLY A 335 -1.82 -19.17 10.38
N GLU A 336 -2.81 -18.49 10.97
CA GLU A 336 -2.61 -17.34 11.86
C GLU A 336 -1.68 -17.66 13.04
N SER A 337 -1.83 -18.84 13.64
CA SER A 337 -1.02 -19.27 14.80
C SER A 337 0.49 -19.33 14.49
N GLY A 338 0.87 -19.91 13.35
CA GLY A 338 2.27 -20.07 12.97
C GLY A 338 2.98 -18.75 12.71
N MET A 339 2.29 -17.77 12.10
CA MET A 339 2.86 -16.44 11.89
C MET A 339 3.07 -15.70 13.22
N VAL A 340 2.08 -15.79 14.13
CA VAL A 340 2.14 -15.14 15.44
C VAL A 340 3.30 -15.66 16.28
N THR A 341 3.47 -16.98 16.40
CA THR A 341 4.59 -17.56 17.17
C THR A 341 5.95 -17.14 16.63
N ARG A 342 6.10 -17.02 15.29
CA ARG A 342 7.34 -16.57 14.66
C ARG A 342 7.66 -15.11 14.98
N ILE A 343 6.66 -14.23 14.97
CA ILE A 343 6.81 -12.82 15.36
C ILE A 343 7.20 -12.72 16.82
N GLU A 344 6.51 -13.44 17.71
CA GLU A 344 6.78 -13.45 19.15
C GLU A 344 8.21 -13.92 19.45
N SER A 345 8.59 -15.07 18.87
CA SER A 345 9.94 -15.63 19.02
C SER A 345 11.03 -14.67 18.50
N PHE A 346 10.75 -13.94 17.42
CA PHE A 346 11.68 -12.96 16.85
C PHE A 346 11.87 -11.74 17.76
N ILE A 347 10.77 -11.22 18.32
CA ILE A 347 10.84 -10.11 19.30
C ILE A 347 11.63 -10.54 20.54
N ASP A 348 11.34 -11.72 21.08
CA ASP A 348 12.03 -12.27 22.25
C ASP A 348 13.53 -12.46 22.02
N MET A 349 13.90 -12.95 20.84
CA MET A 349 15.31 -13.11 20.45
C MET A 349 16.05 -11.76 20.45
N ILE A 350 15.45 -10.71 19.89
CA ILE A 350 16.05 -9.36 19.86
C ILE A 350 16.17 -8.79 21.26
N ARG A 351 15.12 -8.91 22.08
CA ARG A 351 15.08 -8.47 23.49
C ARG A 351 16.19 -9.10 24.31
N ARG A 352 16.35 -10.42 24.23
CA ARG A 352 17.38 -11.16 24.96
C ARG A 352 18.78 -10.72 24.58
N LYS A 353 19.03 -10.48 23.29
CA LYS A 353 20.31 -9.94 22.82
C LYS A 353 20.58 -8.57 23.44
N LYS A 354 19.62 -7.65 23.36
CA LYS A 354 19.74 -6.29 23.90
C LYS A 354 19.95 -6.28 25.42
N TYR A 355 19.24 -7.14 26.15
CA TYR A 355 19.41 -7.32 27.59
C TYR A 355 20.82 -7.81 27.96
N ARG A 356 21.33 -8.84 27.26
CA ARG A 356 22.68 -9.36 27.48
C ARG A 356 23.75 -8.31 27.20
N ASP A 357 23.66 -7.64 26.06
CA ASP A 357 24.64 -6.63 25.65
C ASP A 357 24.70 -5.48 26.69
N LEU A 358 23.58 -5.14 27.35
CA LEU A 358 23.52 -4.12 28.40
C LEU A 358 24.07 -4.58 29.76
N ILE A 359 24.00 -5.86 30.09
CA ILE A 359 24.64 -6.41 31.29
C ILE A 359 26.14 -6.49 31.10
N GLU A 360 26.61 -6.92 29.92
CA GLU A 360 28.05 -7.05 29.63
C GLU A 360 28.78 -5.70 29.53
N THR A 361 28.04 -4.60 29.34
CA THR A 361 28.60 -3.23 29.26
C THR A 361 28.58 -2.49 30.61
N LYS A 362 27.98 -3.08 31.66
CA LYS A 362 28.03 -2.58 33.05
C LYS A 362 29.08 -3.34 33.84
#